data_AF-A0A1G0JD32-F1
#
_entry.id   AF-A0A1G0JD32-F1
#
_cell.length_a   1.000
_cell.length_b   1.000
_cell.length_c   1.000
_cell.angle_alpha   90.00
_cell.angle_beta   90.00
_cell.angle_gamma   90.00
#
_symmetry.space_group_name_H-M   'P 1'
#
loop_
_entity.id
_entity.type
_entity.pdbx_description
1 polymer ?
#
loop_
_entity_poly.entity_id
_entity_poly.type
_entity_poly.pdbx_seq_one_letter_code
_entity_poly.pdbx_strand_id
1 'polypeptide(L)'
;MSATRIIKKYPNRRLYDTEDSKYITLDDVKKLVLNGVDFIVKDVKTEEDLTRNILLQIISEQEHDGEPFFSTELLIQIIRSYRDSLQSMAGDYIEKSMQLFVEQQKQFQEAMSSNPLTAMSELTDKNLKMWQEMQNNLFKAAGLKTDNNSK
;
A
#
# COMPACT_ATOMS: atom_id res chain seq x y z
N MET A 1 -9.32 -22.60 -9.26
CA MET A 1 -8.45 -21.66 -10.00
C MET A 1 -9.36 -20.88 -10.92
N SER A 2 -9.66 -19.61 -10.60
CA SER A 2 -10.39 -18.75 -11.54
C SER A 2 -9.52 -18.59 -12.79
N ALA A 3 -10.12 -18.79 -13.96
CA ALA A 3 -9.41 -18.55 -15.21
C ALA A 3 -9.02 -17.07 -15.29
N THR A 4 -7.75 -16.78 -15.61
CA THR A 4 -7.27 -15.40 -15.82
C THR A 4 -8.13 -14.72 -16.89
N ARG A 5 -8.69 -13.55 -16.57
CA ARG A 5 -9.57 -12.80 -17.46
C ARG A 5 -8.78 -12.28 -18.67
N ILE A 6 -9.29 -12.49 -19.88
CA ILE A 6 -8.58 -12.08 -21.10
C ILE A 6 -9.18 -10.78 -21.63
N ILE A 7 -8.33 -9.78 -21.81
CA ILE A 7 -8.68 -8.50 -22.41
C ILE A 7 -7.97 -8.41 -23.76
N LYS A 8 -8.74 -8.17 -24.82
CA LYS A 8 -8.23 -8.06 -26.19
C LYS A 8 -8.02 -6.60 -26.57
N LYS A 9 -6.80 -6.24 -26.95
CA LYS A 9 -6.42 -4.92 -27.42
C LYS A 9 -6.58 -4.84 -28.94
N TYR A 10 -7.40 -3.88 -29.39
CA TYR A 10 -7.55 -3.56 -30.81
C TYR A 10 -6.75 -2.30 -31.18
N PRO A 11 -6.35 -2.14 -32.46
CA PRO A 11 -5.50 -1.02 -32.90
C PRO A 11 -6.09 0.38 -32.66
N ASN A 12 -7.41 0.53 -32.69
CA ASN A 12 -8.12 1.81 -32.56
C ASN A 12 -8.27 2.27 -31.09
N ARG A 13 -7.27 2.01 -30.25
CA ARG A 13 -7.29 2.26 -28.79
C ARG A 13 -8.33 1.48 -27.98
N ARG A 14 -9.25 0.73 -28.59
CA ARG A 14 -10.26 -0.07 -27.88
C ARG A 14 -9.67 -1.28 -27.14
N LEU A 15 -10.29 -1.60 -26.01
CA LEU A 15 -10.09 -2.81 -25.20
C LEU A 15 -11.41 -3.59 -25.19
N TYR A 16 -11.34 -4.90 -25.33
CA TYR A 16 -12.51 -5.78 -25.33
C TYR A 16 -12.35 -6.83 -24.25
N ASP A 17 -13.31 -6.88 -23.35
CA ASP A 17 -13.37 -7.85 -22.29
C ASP A 17 -14.02 -9.13 -22.79
N THR A 18 -13.30 -10.25 -22.74
CA THR A 18 -13.83 -11.54 -23.21
C THR A 18 -14.79 -12.19 -22.21
N GLU A 19 -14.75 -11.81 -20.93
CA GLU A 19 -15.63 -12.35 -19.91
C GLU A 19 -16.99 -11.64 -19.94
N ASP A 20 -16.98 -10.30 -19.94
CA ASP A 20 -18.20 -9.50 -20.04
C ASP A 20 -18.70 -9.32 -21.48
N SER A 21 -17.94 -9.81 -22.47
CA SER A 21 -18.24 -9.70 -23.90
C SER A 21 -18.53 -8.27 -24.38
N LYS A 22 -17.84 -7.27 -23.81
CA LYS A 22 -18.07 -5.84 -24.10
C LYS A 22 -16.78 -5.06 -24.29
N TYR A 23 -16.88 -3.93 -24.97
CA TYR A 23 -15.79 -2.95 -24.99
C TYR A 23 -15.69 -2.26 -23.63
N ILE A 24 -14.46 -2.11 -23.16
CA ILE A 24 -14.15 -1.47 -21.88
C ILE A 24 -13.14 -0.35 -22.08
N THR A 25 -13.09 0.56 -21.13
CA THR A 25 -12.13 1.68 -21.09
C THR A 25 -10.91 1.33 -20.24
N LEU A 26 -9.89 2.20 -20.25
CA LEU A 26 -8.74 2.03 -19.36
C LEU A 26 -9.14 2.17 -17.88
N ASP A 27 -10.11 3.04 -17.57
CA ASP A 27 -10.68 3.17 -16.23
C ASP A 27 -11.36 1.89 -15.75
N ASP A 28 -12.01 1.15 -16.66
CA ASP A 28 -12.59 -0.15 -16.32
C ASP A 28 -11.50 -1.21 -16.04
N VAL A 29 -10.39 -1.20 -16.79
CA VAL A 29 -9.24 -2.06 -16.48
C VAL A 29 -8.63 -1.68 -15.13
N LYS A 30 -8.54 -0.39 -14.80
CA LYS A 30 -8.13 0.07 -13.47
C LYS A 30 -9.04 -0.50 -12.38
N LYS A 31 -10.37 -0.52 -12.58
CA LYS A 31 -11.29 -1.16 -11.63
C LYS A 31 -11.00 -2.65 -11.44
N LEU A 32 -10.61 -3.38 -12.49
CA LEU A 32 -10.18 -4.78 -12.36
C LEU A 32 -8.96 -4.92 -11.44
N VAL A 33 -7.96 -4.06 -11.60
CA VAL A 33 -6.77 -4.01 -10.72
C VAL A 33 -7.18 -3.75 -9.27
N LEU A 34 -8.02 -2.73 -9.03
CA LEU A 34 -8.46 -2.35 -7.70
C LEU A 34 -9.31 -3.44 -7.01
N ASN A 35 -10.04 -4.23 -7.80
CA ASN A 35 -10.84 -5.35 -7.31
C ASN A 35 -10.02 -6.64 -7.13
N GLY A 36 -8.71 -6.63 -7.42
CA GLY A 36 -7.84 -7.81 -7.32
C GLY A 36 -8.18 -8.90 -8.33
N VAL A 37 -8.72 -8.52 -9.50
CA VAL A 37 -9.03 -9.47 -10.58
C VAL A 37 -7.78 -9.71 -11.42
N ASP A 38 -7.35 -10.97 -11.53
CA ASP A 38 -6.25 -11.36 -12.41
C ASP A 38 -6.68 -11.29 -13.88
N PHE A 39 -5.94 -10.52 -14.68
CA PHE A 39 -6.18 -10.40 -16.12
C PHE A 39 -4.88 -10.39 -16.92
N ILE A 40 -5.02 -10.69 -18.22
CA ILE A 40 -3.99 -10.52 -19.23
C ILE A 40 -4.54 -9.68 -20.38
N VAL A 41 -3.75 -8.75 -20.88
CA VAL A 41 -4.09 -7.98 -22.08
C VAL A 41 -3.29 -8.53 -23.26
N LYS A 42 -3.98 -8.94 -24.32
CA LYS A 42 -3.34 -9.44 -25.55
C LYS A 42 -3.65 -8.57 -26.75
N ASP A 43 -2.66 -8.30 -27.58
CA ASP A 43 -2.89 -7.73 -28.90
C ASP A 43 -3.63 -8.73 -29.80
N VAL A 44 -4.68 -8.28 -30.47
CA VAL A 44 -5.52 -9.16 -31.32
C VAL A 44 -4.80 -9.62 -32.60
N LYS A 45 -3.81 -8.86 -33.08
CA LYS A 45 -3.06 -9.19 -34.31
C LYS A 45 -1.83 -10.02 -34.00
N THR A 46 -1.06 -9.64 -32.98
CA THR A 46 0.24 -10.25 -32.68
C THR A 46 0.18 -11.28 -31.57
N GLU A 47 -0.92 -11.35 -30.80
CA GLU A 47 -1.05 -12.16 -29.58
C GLU A 47 0.01 -11.82 -28.50
N GLU A 48 0.68 -10.66 -28.64
CA GLU A 48 1.65 -10.16 -27.67
C GLU A 48 0.97 -9.79 -26.35
N ASP A 49 1.64 -10.10 -25.24
CA ASP A 49 1.21 -9.68 -23.91
C ASP A 49 1.50 -8.19 -23.70
N LEU A 50 0.44 -7.39 -23.69
CA LEU A 50 0.46 -5.95 -23.49
C LEU A 50 0.11 -5.56 -22.05
N THR A 51 0.01 -6.50 -21.12
CA THR A 51 -0.43 -6.25 -19.74
C THR A 51 0.43 -5.17 -19.07
N ARG A 52 1.76 -5.29 -19.17
CA ARG A 52 2.69 -4.30 -18.62
C ARG A 52 2.48 -2.91 -19.24
N ASN A 53 2.27 -2.84 -20.54
CA ASN A 53 2.06 -1.57 -21.23
C ASN A 53 0.77 -0.87 -20.77
N ILE A 54 -0.32 -1.64 -20.62
CA ILE A 54 -1.60 -1.11 -20.12
C ILE A 54 -1.50 -0.65 -18.67
N LEU A 55 -0.82 -1.40 -17.80
CA LEU A 55 -0.60 -0.98 -16.41
C LEU A 55 0.20 0.33 -16.32
N LEU A 56 1.24 0.48 -17.14
CA LEU A 56 2.00 1.73 -17.22
C LEU A 56 1.14 2.90 -17.72
N GLN A 57 0.24 2.65 -18.69
CA GLN A 57 -0.70 3.67 -19.15
C GLN A 57 -1.65 4.09 -18.02
N ILE A 58 -2.19 3.13 -17.26
CA ILE A 58 -3.06 3.42 -16.10
C ILE A 58 -2.34 4.29 -15.09
N ILE A 59 -1.11 3.93 -14.72
CA ILE A 59 -0.29 4.71 -13.80
C ILE A 59 -0.06 6.13 -14.33
N SER A 60 0.29 6.26 -15.62
CA SER A 60 0.50 7.55 -16.25
C SER A 60 -0.75 8.44 -16.22
N GLU A 61 -1.94 7.88 -16.42
CA GLU A 61 -3.20 8.65 -16.35
C GLU A 61 -3.51 9.05 -14.90
N GLN A 62 -3.25 8.19 -13.91
CA GLN A 62 -3.43 8.53 -12.49
C GLN A 62 -2.51 9.67 -12.02
N GLU A 63 -1.26 9.69 -12.47
CA GLU A 63 -0.31 10.76 -12.13
C GLU A 63 -0.68 12.12 -12.77
N HIS A 64 -1.51 12.14 -13.82
CA HIS A 64 -1.93 13.38 -14.48
C HIS A 64 -3.18 14.01 -13.85
N ASP A 65 -4.16 13.18 -13.49
CA ASP A 65 -5.50 13.63 -13.06
C ASP A 65 -5.64 13.81 -11.54
N GLY A 66 -4.61 13.50 -10.74
CA GLY A 66 -4.65 13.51 -9.27
C GLY A 66 -3.45 14.21 -8.60
N GLU A 67 -3.31 14.04 -7.28
CA GLU A 67 -2.03 14.36 -6.63
C GLU A 67 -0.98 13.33 -7.03
N PRO A 68 0.17 13.75 -7.57
CA PRO A 68 1.18 12.84 -8.06
C PRO A 68 1.74 12.02 -6.90
N PHE A 69 1.67 10.70 -7.03
CA PHE A 69 2.23 9.78 -6.04
C PHE A 69 3.74 9.68 -6.21
N PHE A 70 4.26 9.79 -7.43
CA PHE A 70 5.69 9.71 -7.70
C PHE A 70 6.35 11.09 -7.75
N SER A 71 7.44 11.25 -7.00
CA SER A 71 8.27 12.45 -7.12
C SER A 71 9.08 12.43 -8.41
N THR A 72 9.36 13.61 -8.96
CA THR A 72 10.23 13.76 -10.15
C THR A 72 11.59 13.09 -9.96
N GLU A 73 12.18 13.21 -8.76
CA GLU A 73 13.46 12.58 -8.43
C GLU A 73 13.36 11.05 -8.54
N LEU A 74 12.31 10.45 -7.99
CA LEU A 74 12.09 9.00 -8.08
C LEU A 74 11.97 8.55 -9.54
N LEU A 75 11.19 9.27 -10.37
CA LEU A 75 11.05 8.96 -11.79
C LEU A 75 12.38 9.02 -12.54
N ILE A 76 13.21 10.03 -12.25
CA ILE A 76 14.57 10.16 -12.81
C ILE A 76 15.43 8.96 -12.41
N GLN A 77 15.41 8.56 -11.14
CA GLN A 77 16.20 7.42 -10.64
C GLN A 77 15.74 6.11 -11.27
N ILE A 78 14.42 5.90 -11.41
CA ILE A 78 13.87 4.75 -12.14
C ILE A 78 14.41 4.71 -13.57
N ILE A 79 14.36 5.82 -14.30
CA ILE A 79 14.86 5.89 -15.69
C ILE A 79 16.37 5.62 -15.76
N ARG A 80 17.16 6.19 -14.85
CA ARG A 80 18.62 5.97 -14.80
C ARG A 80 18.98 4.51 -14.51
N SER A 81 18.19 3.83 -13.68
CA SER A 81 18.44 2.43 -13.32
C SER A 81 18.38 1.47 -14.52
N TYR A 82 17.70 1.83 -15.62
CA TYR A 82 17.71 1.06 -16.87
C TYR A 82 19.04 1.15 -17.66
N ARG A 83 19.91 2.12 -17.35
CA ARG A 83 21.19 2.33 -18.04
C ARG A 83 22.32 1.50 -17.43
N ASP A 84 22.26 1.29 -16.12
CA ASP A 84 23.30 0.58 -15.39
C ASP A 84 23.01 -0.93 -15.37
N SER A 85 24.05 -1.77 -15.35
CA SER A 85 23.95 -3.24 -15.37
C SER A 85 23.24 -3.85 -14.14
N LEU A 86 22.69 -3.02 -13.26
CA LEU A 86 21.96 -3.37 -12.04
C LEU A 86 20.44 -3.23 -12.20
N GLN A 87 19.94 -3.16 -13.44
CA GLN A 87 18.52 -3.03 -13.76
C GLN A 87 17.63 -4.03 -13.00
N SER A 88 18.06 -5.29 -12.89
CA SER A 88 17.32 -6.32 -12.14
C SER A 88 17.27 -6.02 -10.64
N MET A 89 18.39 -5.62 -10.05
CA MET A 89 18.47 -5.34 -8.61
C MET A 89 17.61 -4.14 -8.20
N ALA A 90 17.56 -3.09 -9.02
CA ALA A 90 16.72 -1.92 -8.75
C ALA A 90 15.22 -2.27 -8.81
N GLY A 91 14.82 -3.05 -9.82
CA GLY A 91 13.46 -3.56 -9.96
C GLY A 91 13.03 -4.38 -8.75
N ASP A 92 13.82 -5.40 -8.40
CA ASP A 92 13.56 -6.30 -7.27
C ASP A 92 13.46 -5.54 -5.95
N TYR A 93 14.32 -4.53 -5.74
CA TYR A 93 14.29 -3.70 -4.53
C TYR A 93 13.00 -2.88 -4.43
N ILE A 94 12.55 -2.25 -5.52
CA ILE A 94 11.30 -1.47 -5.54
C ILE A 94 10.10 -2.38 -5.28
N GLU A 95 10.06 -3.55 -5.92
CA GLU A 95 8.98 -4.52 -5.70
C GLU A 95 8.89 -4.95 -4.24
N LYS A 96 10.03 -5.33 -3.65
CA LYS A 96 10.09 -5.76 -2.25
C LYS A 96 9.74 -4.63 -1.28
N SER A 97 10.19 -3.41 -1.58
CA SER A 97 9.85 -2.22 -0.78
C SER A 97 8.35 -1.91 -0.82
N MET A 98 7.71 -2.06 -1.98
CA MET A 98 6.25 -1.90 -2.12
C MET A 98 5.47 -2.99 -1.36
N GLN A 99 5.92 -4.25 -1.42
CA GLN A 99 5.30 -5.33 -0.65
C GLN A 99 5.35 -5.03 0.86
N LEU A 100 6.50 -4.60 1.38
CA LEU A 100 6.67 -4.20 2.77
C LEU A 100 5.80 -3.00 3.15
N PHE A 101 5.69 -2.00 2.25
CA PHE A 101 4.82 -0.84 2.47
C PHE A 101 3.34 -1.24 2.59
N VAL A 102 2.85 -2.11 1.70
CA VAL A 102 1.47 -2.62 1.74
C VAL A 102 1.21 -3.42 3.01
N GLU A 103 2.16 -4.28 3.42
CA GLU A 103 2.05 -5.05 4.66
C GLU A 103 2.00 -4.13 5.89
N GLN A 104 2.86 -3.11 5.95
CA GLN A 104 2.88 -2.13 7.04
C GLN A 104 1.58 -1.31 7.09
N GLN A 105 1.06 -0.88 5.93
CA GLN A 105 -0.21 -0.17 5.85
C GLN A 105 -1.35 -1.03 6.39
N LYS A 106 -1.39 -2.32 6.03
CA LYS A 106 -2.39 -3.27 6.53
C LYS A 106 -2.29 -3.44 8.05
N GLN A 107 -1.09 -3.65 8.59
CA GLN A 107 -0.89 -3.74 10.05
C GLN A 107 -1.34 -2.47 10.78
N PHE A 108 -1.04 -1.29 10.23
CA PHE A 108 -1.50 -0.02 10.80
C PHE A 108 -3.02 0.13 10.77
N GLN A 109 -3.66 -0.24 9.66
CA GLN A 109 -5.12 -0.25 9.54
C GLN A 109 -5.77 -1.23 10.52
N GLU A 110 -5.21 -2.43 10.67
CA GLU A 110 -5.67 -3.43 11.64
C GLU A 110 -5.52 -2.93 13.08
N ALA A 111 -4.38 -2.30 13.43
CA ALA A 111 -4.17 -1.71 14.75
C ALA A 111 -5.17 -0.58 15.07
N MET A 112 -5.47 0.29 14.09
CA MET A 112 -6.46 1.36 14.26
C MET A 112 -7.91 0.86 14.28
N SER A 113 -8.25 -0.13 13.43
CA SER A 113 -9.63 -0.64 13.32
C SER A 113 -10.00 -1.59 14.45
N SER A 114 -9.05 -2.37 14.94
CA SER A 114 -9.33 -3.33 16.01
C SER A 114 -9.47 -2.67 17.37
N ASN A 115 -8.83 -1.51 17.63
CA ASN A 115 -8.66 -1.08 19.02
C ASN A 115 -8.41 0.44 19.25
N PRO A 116 -9.29 1.37 18.84
CA PRO A 116 -9.18 2.78 19.26
C PRO A 116 -9.23 2.92 20.80
N LEU A 117 -10.12 2.15 21.43
CA LEU A 117 -10.29 2.14 22.90
C LEU A 117 -9.14 1.43 23.62
N THR A 118 -8.51 0.44 22.99
CA THR A 118 -7.45 -0.36 23.62
C THR A 118 -6.09 0.28 23.42
N ALA A 119 -5.84 0.91 22.26
CA ALA A 119 -4.71 1.82 22.08
C ALA A 119 -4.80 3.02 23.04
N MET A 120 -6.00 3.57 23.25
CA MET A 120 -6.21 4.62 24.24
C MET A 120 -6.08 4.12 25.68
N SER A 121 -6.56 2.91 25.99
CA SER A 121 -6.42 2.30 27.31
C SER A 121 -4.96 1.98 27.62
N GLU A 122 -4.19 1.47 26.66
CA GLU A 122 -2.75 1.22 26.85
C GLU A 122 -1.95 2.52 27.05
N LEU A 123 -2.27 3.58 26.31
CA LEU A 123 -1.68 4.91 26.51
C LEU A 123 -2.09 5.50 27.87
N THR A 124 -3.35 5.30 28.28
CA THR A 124 -3.88 5.76 29.57
C THR A 124 -3.23 5.01 30.73
N ASP A 125 -3.13 3.68 30.67
CA ASP A 125 -2.52 2.83 31.69
C ASP A 125 -1.03 3.11 31.86
N LYS A 126 -0.31 3.33 30.75
CA LYS A 126 1.10 3.74 30.80
C LYS A 126 1.26 5.12 31.42
N ASN A 127 0.44 6.10 31.04
CA ASN A 127 0.47 7.43 31.64
C ASN A 127 0.10 7.41 33.13
N LEU A 128 -0.93 6.65 33.52
CA LEU A 128 -1.38 6.56 34.92
C LEU A 128 -0.29 5.97 35.82
N LYS A 129 0.38 4.90 35.36
CA LYS A 129 1.50 4.28 36.08
C LYS A 129 2.67 5.26 36.23
N MET A 130 3.01 6.00 35.18
CA MET A 130 4.05 7.02 35.23
C MET A 130 3.71 8.16 36.20
N TRP A 131 2.46 8.62 36.23
CA TRP A 131 1.97 9.60 37.20
C TRP A 131 1.98 9.05 38.63
N GLN A 132 1.59 7.80 38.83
CA GLN A 132 1.64 7.12 40.13
C GLN A 132 3.08 6.92 40.62
N GLU A 133 4.00 6.54 39.74
CA GLU A 133 5.43 6.43 40.08
C GLU A 133 6.05 7.79 40.36
N MET A 134 5.74 8.82 39.57
CA MET A 134 6.15 10.19 39.82
C MET A 134 5.61 10.68 41.16
N GLN A 135 4.32 10.47 41.42
CA GLN A 135 3.67 10.78 42.69
C GLN A 135 4.41 10.06 43.83
N ASN A 136 4.56 8.74 43.76
CA ASN A 136 5.25 7.96 44.80
C ASN A 136 6.69 8.41 45.03
N ASN A 137 7.43 8.76 43.97
CA ASN A 137 8.80 9.25 44.08
C ASN A 137 8.86 10.65 44.68
N LEU A 138 7.91 11.53 44.36
CA LEU A 138 7.77 12.86 44.97
C LEU A 138 7.36 12.76 46.45
N PHE A 139 6.41 11.88 46.78
CA PHE A 139 6.00 11.61 48.17
C PHE A 139 7.15 11.04 49.00
N LYS A 140 7.95 10.13 48.43
CA LYS A 140 9.17 9.61 49.05
C LYS A 140 10.24 10.70 49.23
N ALA A 141 10.44 11.57 48.23
CA ALA A 141 11.40 12.66 48.28
C ALA A 141 11.00 13.77 49.27
N ALA A 142 9.69 13.99 49.46
CA ALA A 142 9.14 14.93 50.44
C ALA A 142 9.09 14.39 51.89
N GLY A 143 9.47 13.12 52.11
CA GLY A 143 9.64 12.55 53.46
C GLY A 143 8.33 12.25 54.22
N LEU A 144 7.18 12.16 53.53
CA LEU A 144 5.91 11.81 54.17
C LEU A 144 5.79 10.28 54.29
N LYS A 145 5.99 9.75 55.50
CA LYS A 145 5.77 8.35 55.84
C LYS A 145 4.33 7.94 55.54
N THR A 146 4.14 6.91 54.73
CA THR A 146 2.91 6.11 54.74
C THR A 146 3.02 5.10 55.87
N ASP A 147 2.55 5.46 57.06
CA ASP A 147 2.24 4.46 58.09
C ASP A 147 0.94 3.76 57.67
N ASN A 148 1.06 2.52 57.20
CA ASN A 148 -0.04 1.55 57.21
C ASN A 148 0.53 0.23 57.71
N ASN A 149 0.52 0.08 59.04
CA ASN A 149 0.79 -1.18 59.71
C ASN A 149 -0.54 -1.81 60.09
N SER A 150 -0.69 -3.09 59.70
CA SER A 150 -1.82 -3.96 59.97
C SER A 150 -2.37 -3.87 61.39
N LYS A 151 -3.71 -3.84 61.49
CA LYS A 151 -4.48 -4.73 62.35
C LYS A 151 -5.82 -5.03 61.72
#